data_AF-A0A1E2RY50-F1
#
_entry.id   AF-A0A1E2RY50-F1
#
_cell.length_a   1.000
_cell.length_b   1.000
_cell.length_c   1.000
_cell.angle_alpha   90.00
_cell.angle_beta   90.00
_cell.angle_gamma   90.00
#
_symmetry.space_group_name_H-M   'P 1'
#
loop_
_entity.id
_entity.type
_entity.pdbx_description
1 polymer ?
#
loop_
_entity_poly.entity_id
_entity_poly.type
_entity_poly.pdbx_seq_one_letter_code
_entity_poly.pdbx_strand_id
1 'polypeptide(L)' 'MTKKRIILNAFDMTCVSHQAAGTWRHPESQASRYNDIEYWTNMAIELERGHFDTLFIATWLACTTSTATLPARR' A
#
# COMPACT_ATOMS: atom_id res chain seq x y z
N MET A 1 7.57 14.21 33.78
CA MET A 1 7.28 14.41 32.34
C MET A 1 6.52 13.19 31.83
N THR A 2 5.31 13.37 31.33
CA THR A 2 4.56 12.30 30.65
C THR A 2 5.26 11.96 29.33
N LYS A 3 5.59 10.69 29.09
CA LYS A 3 6.16 10.24 27.82
C LYS A 3 5.13 10.47 26.71
N LYS A 4 5.51 11.19 25.66
CA LYS A 4 4.66 11.35 24.46
C LYS A 4 4.61 10.01 23.71
N ARG A 5 3.40 9.55 23.40
CA ARG A 5 3.16 8.40 22.51
C ARG A 5 3.58 8.77 21.09
N ILE A 6 4.28 7.87 20.41
CA ILE A 6 4.56 7.98 18.96
C ILE A 6 3.30 7.54 18.21
N ILE A 7 2.91 8.32 17.21
CA ILE A 7 1.78 7.99 16.31
C ILE A 7 2.32 7.12 15.18
N LEU A 8 1.70 5.96 14.97
CA LEU A 8 2.07 5.01 13.92
C LEU A 8 0.96 4.93 12.86
N ASN A 9 1.30 5.30 11.64
CA ASN A 9 0.39 5.25 10.50
C ASN A 9 0.90 4.25 9.47
N ALA A 10 0.03 3.34 9.04
CA ALA A 10 0.31 2.49 7.89
C ALA A 10 0.10 3.29 6.61
N PHE A 11 1.04 3.21 5.67
CA PHE A 11 1.01 4.02 4.45
C PHE A 11 0.80 3.16 3.22
N ASP A 12 -0.36 3.30 2.56
CA ASP A 12 -0.72 2.52 1.38
C ASP A 12 -1.39 3.39 0.30
N MET A 13 -1.61 2.83 -0.88
CA MET A 13 -2.24 3.49 -2.02
C MET A 13 -3.08 2.50 -2.83
N THR A 14 -4.17 2.95 -3.43
CA THR A 14 -5.04 2.12 -4.29
C THR A 14 -4.38 1.81 -5.65
N CYS A 15 -3.25 1.10 -5.64
CA CYS A 15 -2.48 0.69 -6.81
C CYS A 15 -1.58 -0.52 -6.48
N VAL A 16 -0.99 -1.14 -7.52
CA VAL A 16 -0.09 -2.30 -7.35
C VAL A 16 1.30 -1.94 -6.83
N SER A 17 1.79 -0.73 -7.13
CA SER A 17 3.17 -0.32 -6.81
C SER A 17 3.18 1.11 -6.29
N HIS A 18 3.28 1.26 -4.97
CA HIS A 18 3.26 2.55 -4.30
C HIS A 18 4.66 3.18 -4.15
N GLN A 19 5.46 2.74 -3.17
CA GLN A 19 6.81 3.27 -2.91
C GLN A 19 7.93 2.39 -3.48
N ALA A 20 7.72 1.08 -3.54
CA ALA A 20 8.76 0.10 -3.90
C ALA A 20 8.44 -0.59 -5.24
N ALA A 21 9.00 -0.08 -6.33
CA ALA A 21 8.79 -0.60 -7.67
C ALA A 21 9.25 -2.06 -7.81
N GLY A 22 8.41 -2.91 -8.41
CA GLY A 22 8.73 -4.30 -8.76
C GLY A 22 8.59 -5.34 -7.63
N THR A 23 8.48 -4.92 -6.37
CA THR A 23 8.32 -5.82 -5.21
C THR A 23 7.02 -6.62 -5.22
N TRP A 24 6.01 -6.15 -5.96
CA TRP A 24 4.75 -6.85 -6.18
C TRP A 24 4.91 -8.25 -6.81
N ARG A 25 6.06 -8.53 -7.44
CA ARG A 25 6.35 -9.83 -8.06
C ARG A 25 6.81 -10.88 -7.05
N HIS A 26 7.11 -10.48 -5.81
CA HIS A 26 7.49 -11.42 -4.76
C HIS A 26 6.33 -12.38 -4.49
N PRO A 27 6.56 -13.70 -4.32
CA PRO A 27 5.48 -14.69 -4.17
C PRO A 27 4.57 -14.42 -2.96
N GLU A 28 5.07 -13.73 -1.93
CA GLU A 28 4.29 -13.37 -0.74
C GLU A 28 3.59 -12.00 -0.86
N SER A 29 3.86 -11.24 -1.93
CA SER A 29 3.22 -9.94 -2.11
C SER A 29 1.75 -10.10 -2.49
N GLN A 30 0.88 -9.36 -1.80
CA GLN A 30 -0.54 -9.26 -2.15
C GLN A 30 -0.90 -7.92 -2.81
N ALA A 31 0.10 -7.11 -3.21
CA ALA A 31 -0.13 -5.75 -3.73
C ALA A 31 -1.00 -5.71 -5.00
N SER A 32 -1.04 -6.80 -5.78
CA SER A 32 -1.92 -6.91 -6.95
C SER A 32 -3.42 -6.97 -6.61
N ARG A 33 -3.77 -7.24 -5.35
CA ARG A 33 -5.14 -7.37 -4.84
C ARG A 33 -5.75 -6.06 -4.35
N TYR A 34 -5.15 -4.91 -4.67
CA TYR A 34 -5.63 -3.59 -4.22
C TYR A 34 -7.09 -3.29 -4.62
N ASN A 35 -7.63 -4.00 -5.60
CA ASN A 35 -9.01 -3.90 -6.08
C ASN A 35 -9.99 -4.86 -5.39
N ASP A 36 -9.51 -5.72 -4.48
CA ASP A 36 -10.33 -6.60 -3.66
C ASP A 36 -10.67 -5.90 -2.34
N ILE A 37 -11.93 -5.94 -1.90
CA ILE A 37 -12.32 -5.33 -0.61
C ILE A 37 -11.71 -6.08 0.57
N GLU A 38 -11.54 -7.40 0.44
CA GLU A 38 -10.97 -8.26 1.48
C GLU A 38 -9.51 -7.91 1.79
N TYR A 39 -8.76 -7.39 0.81
CA TYR A 39 -7.40 -6.89 1.04
C TYR A 39 -7.40 -5.77 2.08
N TRP A 40 -8.31 -4.80 1.92
CA TRP A 40 -8.43 -3.64 2.80
C TRP A 40 -9.01 -4.00 4.17
N THR A 41 -10.03 -4.85 4.22
CA THR A 41 -10.64 -5.24 5.51
C THR A 41 -9.68 -6.08 6.35
N ASN A 42 -8.94 -7.01 5.74
CA ASN A 42 -7.94 -7.80 6.46
C ASN A 42 -6.78 -6.91 6.95
N MET A 43 -6.33 -5.95 6.13
CA MET A 43 -5.32 -4.98 6.55
C MET A 43 -5.78 -4.16 7.77
N ALA A 44 -7.02 -3.67 7.77
CA ALA A 44 -7.56 -2.92 8.90
C ALA A 44 -7.54 -3.75 10.20
N ILE A 45 -7.98 -5.02 10.13
CA ILE A 45 -7.93 -5.94 11.28
C ILE A 45 -6.50 -6.14 11.78
N GLU A 46 -5.53 -6.35 10.89
CA GLU A 46 -4.12 -6.52 11.29
C GLU A 46 -3.51 -5.24 11.90
N LEU A 47 -3.88 -4.06 11.39
CA LEU A 47 -3.42 -2.78 11.93
C LEU A 47 -4.02 -2.48 13.31
N GLU A 48 -5.29 -2.78 13.51
CA GLU A 48 -5.93 -2.69 14.84
C GLU A 48 -5.27 -3.64 15.85
N ARG A 49 -4.98 -4.87 15.44
CA ARG A 49 -4.21 -5.84 16.24
C ARG A 49 -2.81 -5.33 16.58
N GLY A 50 -2.19 -4.54 15.68
CA GLY A 50 -0.89 -3.91 15.86
C GLY A 50 -0.91 -2.57 16.62
N HIS A 51 -2.06 -2.08 17.07
CA HIS A 51 -2.23 -0.78 17.73
C HIS A 51 -1.76 0.44 16.91
N PHE A 52 -1.84 0.34 15.59
CA PHE A 52 -1.65 1.49 14.70
C PHE A 52 -2.74 2.54 14.94
N ASP A 53 -2.38 3.81 14.79
CA ASP A 53 -3.32 4.92 14.97
C ASP A 53 -4.21 5.09 13.75
N THR A 54 -3.64 5.00 12.54
CA THR A 54 -4.40 5.19 11.30
C THR A 54 -3.83 4.40 10.12
N LEU A 55 -4.69 4.14 9.12
CA LEU A 55 -4.30 3.77 7.76
C LEU A 55 -4.37 5.03 6.87
N PHE A 56 -3.23 5.46 6.35
CA PHE A 56 -3.11 6.61 5.47
C PHE A 56 -3.09 6.13 4.01
N ILE A 57 -4.14 6.47 3.26
CA ILE A 57 -4.33 6.04 1.86
C ILE A 57 -4.01 7.20 0.94
N ALA A 58 -2.93 7.07 0.16
CA ALA A 58 -2.58 8.01 -0.89
C ALA A 58 -3.44 7.78 -2.15
N THR A 59 -3.54 8.82 -2.98
CA THR A 59 -4.18 8.76 -4.31
C THR A 59 -3.50 9.73 -5.26
N TRP A 60 -3.57 9.45 -6.56
CA TRP A 60 -3.07 10.33 -7.61
C TRP A 60 -3.99 10.27 -8.83
N LEU A 61 -4.21 11.40 -9.50
CA LEU A 61 -5.17 11.51 -10.62
C LEU A 61 -4.53 11.20 -11.99
N ALA A 62 -3.22 11.41 -12.15
CA ALA A 62 -2.48 11.17 -13.38
C ALA A 62 -1.71 9.84 -13.39
N CYS A 63 -1.63 9.18 -14.55
CA CYS A 63 -0.83 7.96 -14.68
C CYS A 63 0.67 8.32 -14.74
N THR A 64 1.39 8.10 -13.65
CA THR A 64 2.85 8.06 -13.68
C THR A 64 3.25 6.61 -13.94
N THR A 65 3.33 6.23 -15.21
CA THR A 65 3.92 4.94 -15.57
C THR A 65 5.38 4.95 -15.11
N SER A 66 5.68 4.27 -14.00
CA SER A 66 7.03 3.80 -13.74
C SER A 66 7.46 3.00 -14.97
N THR A 67 8.56 3.41 -15.58
CA THR A 67 9.09 2.97 -16.89
C THR A 67 9.52 1.49 -16.95
N ALA A 68 8.90 0.59 -16.19
CA ALA A 68 9.24 -0.83 -16.18
C ALA A 68 8.32 -1.71 -17.06
N THR A 69 7.19 -1.21 -17.56
CA THR A 69 6.25 -2.03 -18.37
C THR A 69 5.47 -1.22 -19.42
N LEU A 70 6.19 -0.56 -20.34
CA LEU A 70 5.64 -0.42 -21.70
C LEU A 70 6.17 -1.61 -22.51
N PRO A 71 5.36 -2.61 -22.88
CA PRO A 71 5.76 -3.46 -23.99
C PRO A 71 5.88 -2.53 -25.19
N ALA A 72 7.06 -2.52 -25.82
CA ALA A 72 7.25 -1.87 -27.11
C ALA A 72 6.12 -2.36 -28.04
N ARG A 73 5.14 -1.48 -28.32
CA ARG A 73 4.20 -1.73 -29.40
C ARG A 73 5.04 -1.76 -30.68
N ARG A 74 5.03 -2.93 -31.33
CA ARG A 74 5.40 -3.04 -32.74
C ARG A 74 4.47 -2.17 -33.59
#